data_AF-A0A2E9M1I0-F1
#
_entry.id   AF-A0A2E9M1I0-F1
#
_cell.length_a   1.000
_cell.length_b   1.000
_cell.length_c   1.000
_cell.angle_alpha   90.00
_cell.angle_beta   90.00
_cell.angle_gamma   90.00
#
_symmetry.space_group_name_H-M   'P 1'
#
loop_
_entity.id
_entity.type
_entity.pdbx_description
1 polymer ?
#
loop_
_entity_poly.entity_id
_entity_poly.type
_entity_poly.pdbx_seq_one_letter_code
_entity_poly.pdbx_strand_id
1 'polypeptide(L)' 'MDAQKSISPKKIASWVPDASLLPDAGRTMYRVDTTLNEPIQTSILCGKCGNVVWVEGRKPSLFSCNFCNILLWEEE' A
#
# COMPACT_ATOMS: atom_id res chain seq x y z
N MET A 1 19.04 24.61 -1.52
CA MET A 1 17.75 24.63 -0.78
C MET A 1 16.68 24.08 -1.72
N ASP A 2 16.39 22.78 -1.61
CA ASP A 2 15.47 22.10 -2.50
C ASP A 2 14.03 22.44 -2.13
N ALA A 3 13.36 23.19 -3.01
CA ALA A 3 11.98 23.57 -2.85
C ALA A 3 11.10 22.32 -2.80
N GLN A 4 10.56 22.03 -1.61
CA GLN A 4 9.60 20.96 -1.37
C GLN A 4 8.33 21.27 -2.17
N LYS A 5 8.29 20.74 -3.40
CA LYS A 5 7.19 20.95 -4.34
C LYS A 5 5.98 20.19 -3.83
N SER A 6 5.08 20.91 -3.16
CA SER A 6 3.78 20.42 -2.73
C SER A 6 3.05 19.82 -3.93
N ILE A 7 2.90 18.51 -3.91
CA ILE A 7 2.24 17.76 -4.97
C ILE A 7 0.72 17.97 -4.84
N SER A 8 0.03 18.17 -5.96
CA SER A 8 -1.41 18.45 -5.94
C SER A 8 -2.23 17.21 -5.55
N PRO A 9 -3.37 17.36 -4.84
CA PRO A 9 -4.18 16.24 -4.38
C PRO A 9 -4.69 15.32 -5.50
N LYS A 10 -4.98 15.87 -6.69
CA LYS A 10 -5.33 15.06 -7.87
C LYS A 10 -4.20 14.15 -8.32
N LYS A 11 -2.95 14.60 -8.20
CA LYS A 11 -1.76 13.83 -8.58
C LYS A 11 -1.45 12.74 -7.56
N ILE A 12 -1.79 12.97 -6.28
CA ILE A 12 -1.75 11.95 -5.22
C ILE A 12 -2.82 10.89 -5.49
N ALA A 13 -4.05 11.29 -5.79
CA ALA A 13 -5.15 10.37 -6.07
C ALA A 13 -4.96 9.52 -7.33
N SER A 14 -4.21 10.04 -8.32
CA SER A 14 -3.89 9.31 -9.56
C SER A 14 -2.63 8.45 -9.45
N TRP A 15 -1.97 8.46 -8.28
CA TRP A 15 -0.78 7.67 -8.06
C TRP A 15 -1.16 6.22 -7.76
N VAL A 16 -0.52 5.28 -8.47
CA VAL A 16 -0.68 3.85 -8.27
C VAL A 16 0.71 3.22 -8.13
N PRO A 17 0.92 2.34 -7.14
CA PRO A 17 2.19 1.64 -7.00
C PRO A 17 2.42 0.70 -8.18
N ASP A 18 3.69 0.54 -8.55
CA ASP A 18 4.10 -0.40 -9.60
C ASP A 18 3.83 -1.84 -9.14
N ALA A 19 2.94 -2.52 -9.86
CA ALA A 19 2.48 -3.88 -9.56
C ALA A 19 3.47 -4.96 -10.05
N SER A 20 4.76 -4.76 -9.77
CA SER A 20 5.79 -5.76 -10.04
C SER A 20 5.64 -6.95 -9.09
N LEU A 21 5.46 -8.15 -9.66
CA LEU A 21 5.46 -9.42 -8.93
C LEU A 21 6.75 -9.53 -8.11
N LEU A 22 6.62 -9.53 -6.79
CA LEU A 22 7.75 -9.69 -5.89
C LEU A 22 8.16 -11.18 -5.87
N PRO A 23 9.46 -11.52 -6.04
CA PRO A 23 9.93 -12.90 -6.08
C PRO A 23 9.85 -13.59 -4.71
N ASP A 24 9.17 -14.73 -4.63
CA ASP A 24 8.88 -15.45 -3.38
C ASP A 24 10.15 -15.70 -2.53
N ALA A 25 10.27 -14.98 -1.41
CA ALA A 25 11.44 -14.99 -0.53
C ALA A 25 11.26 -15.89 0.71
N GLY A 26 10.29 -16.83 0.68
CA GLY A 26 9.98 -17.71 1.81
C GLY A 26 9.12 -17.08 2.92
N ARG A 27 8.57 -15.88 2.67
CA ARG A 27 7.57 -15.20 3.51
C ARG A 27 6.52 -14.55 2.61
N THR A 28 5.28 -14.43 3.09
CA THR A 28 4.24 -13.66 2.39
C THR A 28 4.72 -12.22 2.23
N MET A 29 5.05 -11.83 0.99
CA MET A 29 5.40 -10.45 0.71
C MET A 29 4.16 -9.60 0.51
N TYR A 30 4.27 -8.32 0.87
CA TYR A 30 3.24 -7.32 0.67
C TYR A 30 3.90 -5.95 0.56
N ARG A 31 3.27 -5.01 -0.17
CA ARG A 31 3.65 -3.59 -0.14
C ARG A 31 2.54 -2.80 0.50
N VAL A 32 2.93 -1.82 1.31
CA VAL A 32 2.01 -0.87 1.95
C VAL A 32 2.54 0.51 1.66
N ASP A 33 1.76 1.30 0.93
CA ASP A 33 2.09 2.68 0.61
C ASP A 33 1.00 3.57 1.20
N THR A 34 1.38 4.49 2.10
CA THR A 34 0.46 5.45 2.71
C THR A 34 0.79 6.83 2.18
N THR A 35 -0.22 7.54 1.66
CA THR A 35 -0.06 8.94 1.25
C THR A 35 0.20 9.82 2.48
N LEU A 36 1.18 10.72 2.37
CA LEU A 36 1.56 11.64 3.45
C LEU A 36 0.74 12.95 3.44
N ASN A 37 0.04 13.22 2.34
CA ASN A 37 -0.74 14.42 2.10
C ASN A 37 -2.19 14.04 1.81
N GLU A 38 -3.12 14.92 2.15
CA GLU A 38 -4.54 14.66 1.97
C GLU A 38 -4.92 14.44 0.48
N PRO A 39 -5.77 13.43 0.17
CA PRO A 39 -6.39 12.50 1.12
C PRO A 39 -5.39 11.44 1.63
N ILE A 40 -5.38 11.22 2.95
CA ILE A 40 -4.57 10.16 3.57
C ILE A 40 -5.24 8.81 3.26
N GLN A 41 -4.58 8.00 2.44
CA GLN A 41 -5.05 6.70 1.99
C GLN A 41 -3.86 5.76 1.94
N THR A 42 -4.14 4.48 2.13
CA THR A 42 -3.15 3.42 2.14
C THR A 42 -3.47 2.40 1.07
N SER A 43 -2.55 2.17 0.13
CA SER A 43 -2.63 1.06 -0.81
C SER A 43 -1.88 -0.15 -0.26
N ILE A 44 -2.48 -1.32 -0.43
CA ILE A 44 -1.98 -2.58 0.11
C ILE A 44 -1.94 -3.60 -1.01
N LEU A 45 -0.74 -3.96 -1.46
CA LEU A 45 -0.52 -5.02 -2.45
C LEU A 45 -0.22 -6.33 -1.74
N CYS A 46 -1.05 -7.35 -1.98
CA CYS A 46 -0.74 -8.72 -1.61
C CYS A 46 0.26 -9.31 -2.61
N GLY A 47 1.48 -9.64 -2.16
CA GLY A 47 2.50 -10.26 -3.02
C GLY A 47 2.18 -11.71 -3.40
N LYS A 48 1.27 -12.39 -2.69
CA LYS A 48 0.88 -13.78 -3.00
C LYS A 48 -0.13 -13.90 -4.13
N CYS A 49 -1.16 -13.05 -4.17
CA CYS A 49 -2.19 -13.10 -5.22
C CYS A 49 -2.18 -11.89 -6.16
N GLY A 50 -1.33 -10.89 -5.91
CA GLY A 50 -1.25 -9.66 -6.71
C GLY A 50 -2.39 -8.66 -6.48
N ASN A 51 -3.28 -8.93 -5.52
CA ASN A 51 -4.44 -8.05 -5.28
C ASN A 51 -4.03 -6.76 -4.57
N VAL A 52 -4.50 -5.61 -5.08
CA VAL A 52 -4.31 -4.29 -4.45
C VAL A 52 -5.61 -3.85 -3.80
N VAL A 53 -5.54 -3.45 -2.53
CA VAL A 53 -6.66 -2.89 -1.77
C VAL A 53 -6.32 -1.48 -1.33
N TRP A 54 -7.27 -0.56 -1.47
CA TRP A 54 -7.15 0.80 -0.94
C TRP A 54 -7.97 0.93 0.34
N VAL A 55 -7.35 1.47 1.37
CA VAL A 55 -7.95 1.72 2.68
C VAL A 55 -7.86 3.21 2.96
N GLU A 56 -8.95 3.82 3.39
CA GLU A 56 -8.94 5.22 3.80
C GLU A 56 -8.22 5.37 5.15
N GLY A 57 -7.36 6.38 5.26
CA GLY A 57 -6.53 6.62 6.43
C GLY A 57 -5.15 5.97 6.36
N ARG A 58 -4.53 5.86 7.53
CA ARG A 58 -3.16 5.35 7.70
C ARG A 58 -3.13 3.83 7.63
N LYS A 59 -1.90 3.27 7.57
CA LYS A 59 -1.66 1.83 7.65
C LYS A 59 -2.42 1.21 8.84
N PRO A 60 -3.29 0.21 8.60
CA PRO A 60 -3.98 -0.48 9.69
C PRO A 60 -3.01 -1.36 10.47
N SER A 61 -3.28 -1.58 11.76
CA SER A 61 -2.44 -2.42 12.63
C SER A 61 -2.46 -3.89 12.21
N LEU A 62 -3.56 -4.39 11.67
CA LEU A 62 -3.65 -5.76 11.13
C LEU A 62 -4.35 -5.73 9.79
N PHE A 63 -3.85 -6.51 8.83
CA PHE A 63 -4.47 -6.65 7.53
C PHE A 63 -4.30 -8.04 6.94
N SER A 64 -5.43 -8.60 6.50
CA SER A 64 -5.50 -9.84 5.74
C SER A 64 -6.00 -9.56 4.33
N CYS A 65 -5.45 -10.25 3.34
CA CYS A 65 -5.88 -10.07 1.96
C CYS A 65 -7.30 -10.60 1.77
N ASN A 66 -8.25 -9.75 1.37
CA ASN A 66 -9.64 -10.15 1.11
C ASN A 66 -9.82 -11.16 -0.04
N PHE A 67 -8.78 -11.39 -0.86
CA PHE A 67 -8.85 -12.28 -2.02
C PHE A 67 -8.32 -13.69 -1.73
N CYS A 68 -7.14 -13.80 -1.09
CA CYS A 68 -6.53 -15.09 -0.77
C CYS A 68 -6.59 -15.45 0.72
N ASN A 69 -7.18 -14.58 1.54
CA ASN A 69 -7.39 -14.74 2.98
C ASN A 69 -6.10 -14.98 3.78
N ILE A 70 -4.97 -14.50 3.27
CA ILE A 70 -3.67 -14.60 3.94
C ILE A 70 -3.43 -13.36 4.78
N LEU A 71 -3.01 -13.58 6.01
CA LEU A 71 -2.48 -12.53 6.88
C LEU A 71 -1.22 -11.93 6.24
N LEU A 72 -1.28 -10.65 5.92
CA LEU A 72 -0.13 -9.93 5.38
C LEU A 72 0.73 -9.42 6.54
N TRP A 73 0.12 -8.72 7.51
CA TRP A 73 0.80 -8.31 8.73
C TRP A 73 -0.17 -8.20 9.91
N GLU A 74 0.43 -8.26 11.08
CA GLU A 74 -0.12 -7.84 12.37
C GLU A 74 0.95 -6.97 13.06
N GLU A 75 0.54 -5.87 13.65
CA GLU A 75 1.37 -5.01 14.50
C GLU A 75 1.25 -5.56 15.92
N GLU A 76 2.38 -6.01 16.47
CA GLU A 76 2.50 -6.61 17.81
C GLU A 76 2.41 -5.55 18.92
#